data_AF-A0A6J8C419-F1
#
_entry.id   AF-A0A6J8C419-F1
#
_cell.length_a   1.000
_cell.length_b   1.000
_cell.length_c   1.000
_cell.angle_alpha   90.00
_cell.angle_beta   90.00
_cell.angle_gamma   90.00
#
_symmetry.space_group_name_H-M   'P 1'
#
loop_
_entity.id
_entity.type
_entity.pdbx_description
1 polymer ?
#
loop_
_entity_poly.entity_id
_entity_poly.type
_entity_poly.pdbx_seq_one_letter_code
_entity_poly.pdbx_strand_id
1 'polypeptide(L)'
;MGNFIGTIRFIIIYDNKPFYANSGEELASDNVCIVQSFITVTGSMWSFCWNTAIAIHLCVALVYCRNGIWSWKVKIFCHSVCWLLPLSVAIAAAKCEVLGEDFAQVTGTWCWIKSSLSRSDQILWMITSGKGLELVSYFVTCIMFLYLKGYMWRQKKRFNQRRFNDVSLRLRAEDENYLYLWLIGYCLRIWGTLRFFLFVSGNSSNGKPFTDISFALVHLESFGDSSKAFFTFILFCIADKTTRQLLLNKICRRRRGYEEILQSCNAEPNNDNSFD
;
A
#
# COMPACT_ATOMS: atom_id res chain seq x y z
N MET A 1 -4.84 6.05 3.41
CA MET A 1 -5.76 6.34 4.53
C MET A 1 -5.13 7.25 5.57
N GLY A 2 -3.87 7.02 5.98
CA GLY A 2 -3.14 7.98 6.81
C GLY A 2 -3.25 9.41 6.26
N ASN A 3 -2.88 9.60 4.97
CA ASN A 3 -2.84 10.88 4.23
C ASN A 3 -3.99 11.84 4.50
N PHE A 4 -5.20 11.31 4.50
CA PHE A 4 -6.40 12.12 4.67
C PHE A 4 -6.63 12.53 6.14
N ILE A 5 -6.41 11.61 7.09
CA ILE A 5 -6.61 11.85 8.53
C ILE A 5 -5.58 12.86 9.04
N GLY A 6 -4.33 12.74 8.59
CA GLY A 6 -3.27 13.72 8.89
C GLY A 6 -3.61 15.10 8.36
N THR A 7 -4.05 15.21 7.09
CA THR A 7 -4.45 16.50 6.50
C THR A 7 -5.65 17.13 7.21
N ILE A 8 -6.68 16.36 7.55
CA ILE A 8 -7.83 16.86 8.32
C ILE A 8 -7.37 17.38 9.68
N ARG A 9 -6.54 16.62 10.39
CA ARG A 9 -6.00 17.03 11.70
C ARG A 9 -5.18 18.32 11.59
N PHE A 10 -4.35 18.44 10.55
CA PHE A 10 -3.57 19.65 10.30
C PHE A 10 -4.45 20.87 10.06
N ILE A 11 -5.49 20.72 9.24
CA ILE A 11 -6.46 21.80 9.00
C ILE A 11 -7.17 22.17 10.30
N ILE A 12 -7.63 21.20 11.10
CA ILE A 12 -8.32 21.44 12.38
C ILE A 12 -7.40 22.14 13.40
N ILE A 13 -6.13 21.74 13.50
CA ILE A 13 -5.16 22.35 14.42
C ILE A 13 -4.81 23.78 13.95
N TYR A 14 -4.64 23.98 12.64
CA TYR A 14 -4.32 25.29 12.06
C TYR A 14 -5.48 26.28 12.21
N ASP A 15 -6.72 25.82 12.05
CA ASP A 15 -7.92 26.66 12.15
C ASP A 15 -8.25 27.05 13.61
N ASN A 16 -7.92 26.20 14.58
CA ASN A 16 -8.26 26.43 15.99
C ASN A 16 -7.17 27.08 16.86
N LYS A 17 -5.93 27.24 16.37
CA LYS A 17 -4.81 27.74 17.21
C LYS A 17 -3.80 28.64 16.47
N PRO A 18 -4.11 29.93 16.22
CA PRO A 18 -3.08 30.95 16.05
C PRO A 18 -2.39 31.34 17.38
N PHE A 19 -2.83 30.83 18.54
CA PHE A 19 -2.50 31.39 19.87
C PHE A 19 -1.37 30.70 20.65
N TYR A 20 -0.83 29.56 20.20
CA TYR A 20 0.16 28.78 20.97
C TYR A 20 1.60 28.81 20.40
N ALA A 21 1.88 29.63 19.38
CA ALA A 21 3.23 29.77 18.83
C ALA A 21 4.24 30.45 19.78
N ASN A 22 3.82 30.91 20.96
CA ASN A 22 4.64 31.70 21.89
C ASN A 22 4.99 31.02 23.22
N SER A 23 4.54 29.80 23.49
CA SER A 23 5.02 29.02 24.65
C SER A 23 5.63 27.73 24.15
N GLY A 24 6.92 27.51 24.39
CA GLY A 24 7.65 26.30 24.04
C GLY A 24 7.21 25.06 24.82
N GLU A 25 5.90 24.84 24.95
CA GLU A 25 5.29 23.63 25.50
C GLU A 25 5.13 22.60 24.37
N GLU A 26 5.72 21.42 24.58
CA GLU A 26 5.44 20.22 23.78
C GLU A 26 3.93 20.05 23.63
N LEU A 27 3.45 20.05 22.38
CA LEU A 27 2.05 19.73 22.09
C LEU A 27 1.83 18.27 22.54
N ALA A 28 1.19 18.09 23.69
CA ALA A 28 0.87 16.75 24.21
C ALA A 28 0.17 15.95 23.09
N SER A 29 0.73 14.78 22.77
CA SER A 29 0.21 13.91 21.71
C SER A 29 -1.27 13.60 21.97
N ASP A 30 -2.15 14.25 21.20
CA ASP A 30 -3.59 14.06 21.32
C ASP A 30 -3.98 12.59 21.04
N ASN A 31 -5.05 12.11 21.67
CA ASN A 31 -5.56 10.74 21.49
C ASN A 31 -5.82 10.42 20.01
N VAL A 32 -6.21 11.42 19.22
CA VAL A 32 -6.38 11.31 17.76
C VAL A 32 -5.08 10.92 17.06
N CYS A 33 -3.95 11.47 17.50
CA CYS A 33 -2.60 11.18 16.97
C CYS A 33 -2.15 9.76 17.31
N ILE A 34 -2.43 9.31 18.52
CA ILE A 34 -2.13 7.95 18.98
C ILE A 34 -2.96 6.93 18.19
N VAL A 35 -4.26 7.19 18.00
CA VAL A 35 -5.12 6.31 17.20
C VAL A 35 -4.71 6.30 15.73
N GLN A 36 -4.39 7.46 15.16
CA GLN A 36 -3.92 7.54 13.77
C GLN A 36 -2.61 6.77 13.57
N SER A 37 -1.62 6.98 14.46
CA SER A 37 -0.35 6.27 14.38
C SER A 37 -0.52 4.76 14.54
N PHE A 38 -1.37 4.31 15.47
CA PHE A 38 -1.72 2.89 15.62
C PHE A 38 -2.31 2.29 14.34
N ILE A 39 -3.30 2.96 13.74
CA ILE A 39 -3.94 2.50 12.49
C ILE A 39 -2.92 2.47 11.34
N THR A 40 -2.08 3.49 11.23
CA THR A 40 -1.07 3.59 10.17
C THR A 40 0.00 2.51 10.31
N VAL A 41 0.53 2.29 11.52
CA VAL A 41 1.50 1.21 11.81
C VAL A 41 0.89 -0.15 11.49
N THR A 42 -0.26 -0.46 12.08
CA THR A 42 -0.90 -1.77 11.88
C THR A 42 -1.24 -2.02 10.41
N GLY A 43 -1.84 -1.03 9.75
CA GLY A 43 -2.24 -1.13 8.34
C GLY A 43 -1.05 -1.25 7.38
N SER A 44 0.03 -0.51 7.63
CA SER A 44 1.24 -0.61 6.81
C SER A 44 1.92 -1.98 6.95
N MET A 45 2.07 -2.46 8.19
CA MET A 45 2.63 -3.77 8.48
C MET A 45 1.80 -4.92 7.89
N TRP A 46 0.47 -4.88 8.01
CA TRP A 46 -0.42 -5.83 7.34
C TRP A 46 -0.19 -5.84 5.83
N SER A 47 -0.10 -4.66 5.21
CA SER A 47 0.15 -4.56 3.77
C SER A 47 1.45 -5.26 3.37
N PHE A 48 2.55 -5.04 4.10
CA PHE A 48 3.84 -5.68 3.81
C PHE A 48 3.80 -7.20 4.00
N CYS A 49 3.19 -7.69 5.09
CA CYS A 49 3.02 -9.12 5.32
C CYS A 49 2.23 -9.79 4.18
N TRP A 50 1.08 -9.22 3.83
CA TRP A 50 0.22 -9.75 2.78
C TRP A 50 0.86 -9.70 1.40
N ASN A 51 1.50 -8.58 1.03
CA ASN A 51 2.20 -8.47 -0.26
C ASN A 51 3.32 -9.50 -0.37
N THR A 52 4.08 -9.73 0.70
CA THR A 52 5.14 -10.74 0.73
C THR A 52 4.56 -12.16 0.59
N ALA A 53 3.47 -12.46 1.30
CA ALA A 53 2.80 -13.76 1.21
C ALA A 53 2.24 -14.04 -0.19
N ILE A 54 1.60 -13.05 -0.82
CA ILE A 54 1.09 -13.17 -2.19
C ILE A 54 2.25 -13.32 -3.18
N ALA A 55 3.36 -12.61 -2.99
CA ALA A 55 4.54 -12.76 -3.84
C ALA A 55 5.14 -14.17 -3.80
N ILE A 56 5.25 -14.75 -2.61
CA ILE A 56 5.70 -16.13 -2.44
C ILE A 56 4.69 -17.09 -3.09
N HIS A 57 3.39 -16.87 -2.87
CA HIS A 57 2.34 -17.71 -3.47
C HIS A 57 2.42 -17.73 -5.00
N LEU A 58 2.47 -16.56 -5.63
CA LEU A 58 2.59 -16.44 -7.08
C LEU A 58 3.87 -17.08 -7.60
N CYS A 59 5.01 -16.86 -6.95
CA CYS A 59 6.26 -17.48 -7.38
C CYS A 59 6.17 -19.02 -7.34
N VAL A 60 5.61 -19.58 -6.26
CA VAL A 60 5.43 -21.02 -6.13
C VAL A 60 4.47 -21.58 -7.19
N ALA A 61 3.33 -20.91 -7.39
CA ALA A 61 2.33 -21.31 -8.37
C ALA A 61 2.90 -21.28 -9.80
N LEU A 62 3.63 -20.22 -10.15
CA LEU A 62 4.16 -19.99 -11.50
C LEU A 62 5.36 -20.86 -11.86
N VAL A 63 6.30 -21.04 -10.93
CA VAL A 63 7.55 -21.75 -11.25
C VAL A 63 7.36 -23.24 -11.15
N TYR A 64 6.69 -23.70 -10.09
CA TYR A 64 6.61 -25.12 -9.77
C TYR A 64 5.32 -25.76 -10.29
N CYS A 65 4.35 -24.99 -10.81
CA CYS A 65 3.00 -25.45 -11.18
C CYS A 65 2.38 -26.33 -10.08
N ARG A 66 2.76 -26.08 -8.82
CA ARG A 66 2.52 -26.98 -7.70
C ARG A 66 1.53 -26.35 -6.75
N ASN A 67 0.27 -26.30 -7.19
CA ASN A 67 -0.86 -25.83 -6.38
C ASN A 67 -1.02 -26.62 -5.06
N GLY A 68 -0.44 -27.82 -4.97
CA GLY A 68 -0.45 -28.67 -3.76
C GLY A 68 0.53 -28.30 -2.65
N ILE A 69 1.53 -27.42 -2.87
CA ILE A 69 2.43 -26.96 -1.79
C ILE A 69 1.67 -26.11 -0.75
N TRP A 70 0.68 -25.35 -1.21
CA TRP A 70 -0.18 -24.53 -0.36
C TRP A 70 -1.27 -25.39 0.29
N SER A 71 -0.83 -26.36 1.10
CA SER A 71 -1.73 -27.12 1.96
C SER A 71 -2.48 -26.17 2.90
N TRP A 72 -3.65 -26.62 3.38
CA TRP A 72 -4.47 -25.87 4.33
C TRP A 72 -3.66 -25.39 5.55
N LYS A 73 -2.67 -26.17 6.00
CA LYS A 73 -1.78 -25.82 7.10
C LYS A 73 -0.90 -24.61 6.80
N VAL A 74 -0.32 -24.53 5.60
CA VAL A 74 0.50 -23.38 5.17
C VAL A 74 -0.37 -22.12 5.06
N LYS A 75 -1.60 -22.25 4.55
CA LYS A 75 -2.57 -21.14 4.52
C LYS A 75 -2.86 -20.64 5.92
N ILE A 76 -3.27 -21.51 6.85
CA ILE A 76 -3.53 -21.12 8.23
C ILE A 76 -2.30 -20.40 8.82
N PHE A 77 -1.12 -20.98 8.68
CA PHE A 77 0.10 -20.38 9.20
C PHE A 77 0.35 -18.97 8.62
N CYS A 78 0.27 -18.80 7.31
CA CYS A 78 0.45 -17.49 6.67
C CYS A 78 -0.61 -16.49 7.14
N HIS A 79 -1.88 -16.88 7.24
CA HIS A 79 -2.94 -16.02 7.76
C HIS A 79 -2.66 -15.63 9.21
N SER A 80 -2.33 -16.57 10.09
CA SER A 80 -1.99 -16.31 11.49
C SER A 80 -0.82 -15.34 11.60
N VAL A 81 0.28 -15.56 10.87
CA VAL A 81 1.44 -14.66 10.89
C VAL A 81 1.08 -13.28 10.36
N CYS A 82 0.41 -13.21 9.21
CA CYS A 82 0.07 -11.92 8.61
C CYS A 82 -0.88 -11.10 9.48
N TRP A 83 -1.77 -11.71 10.26
CA TRP A 83 -2.66 -10.99 11.16
C TRP A 83 -2.03 -10.67 12.51
N LEU A 84 -1.46 -11.68 13.18
CA LEU A 84 -1.00 -11.57 14.57
C LEU A 84 0.29 -10.77 14.71
N LEU A 85 1.23 -10.91 13.77
CA LEU A 85 2.52 -10.21 13.88
C LEU A 85 2.32 -8.68 13.87
N PRO A 86 1.63 -8.07 12.88
CA PRO A 86 1.38 -6.62 12.88
C PRO A 86 0.59 -6.14 14.10
N LEU A 87 -0.44 -6.90 14.52
CA LEU A 87 -1.28 -6.53 15.65
C LEU A 87 -0.49 -6.58 16.97
N SER A 88 0.33 -7.62 17.17
CA SER A 88 1.14 -7.77 18.38
C SER A 88 2.16 -6.62 18.53
N VAL A 89 2.80 -6.23 17.43
CA VAL A 89 3.76 -5.12 17.42
C VAL A 89 3.06 -3.78 17.68
N ALA A 90 1.92 -3.54 17.04
CA ALA A 90 1.17 -2.31 17.26
C ALA A 90 0.64 -2.20 18.70
N ILE A 91 0.16 -3.29 19.29
CA ILE A 91 -0.27 -3.33 20.70
C ILE A 91 0.93 -3.11 21.63
N ALA A 92 2.09 -3.72 21.35
CA ALA A 92 3.30 -3.49 22.13
C ALA A 92 3.72 -2.01 22.07
N ALA A 93 3.70 -1.40 20.89
CA ALA A 93 3.99 0.02 20.72
C ALA A 93 2.99 0.93 21.46
N ALA A 94 1.70 0.58 21.45
CA ALA A 94 0.68 1.31 22.21
C ALA A 94 0.88 1.17 23.73
N LYS A 95 1.18 -0.03 24.22
CA LYS A 95 1.40 -0.30 25.66
C LYS A 95 2.67 0.34 26.21
N CYS A 96 3.72 0.46 25.39
CA CYS A 96 4.94 1.15 25.77
C CYS A 96 4.83 2.67 25.60
N GLU A 97 3.64 3.18 25.25
CA GLU A 97 3.37 4.61 25.03
C GLU A 97 4.33 5.29 24.05
N VAL A 98 4.89 4.52 23.11
CA VAL A 98 5.87 5.02 22.13
C VAL A 98 5.22 5.64 20.90
N LEU A 99 3.90 5.46 20.73
CA LEU A 99 3.12 6.05 19.65
C LEU A 99 2.79 7.51 19.96
N GLY A 100 3.01 8.41 19.01
CA GLY A 100 2.66 9.82 19.17
C GLY A 100 3.27 10.72 18.11
N GLU A 101 3.38 12.01 18.45
CA GLU A 101 3.93 13.02 17.56
C GLU A 101 5.43 12.81 17.34
N ASP A 102 5.81 12.73 16.07
CA ASP A 102 7.20 12.79 15.66
C ASP A 102 7.55 14.27 15.54
N PHE A 103 8.15 14.90 16.56
CA PHE A 103 8.67 16.27 16.48
C PHE A 103 9.95 16.33 15.63
N ALA A 104 9.93 15.71 14.44
CA ALA A 104 10.86 16.00 13.39
C ALA A 104 10.47 17.36 12.80
N GLN A 105 11.25 18.38 13.15
CA GLN A 105 11.23 19.81 12.77
C GLN A 105 11.00 20.17 11.28
N VAL A 106 10.62 19.24 10.40
CA VAL A 106 10.40 19.50 8.95
C VAL A 106 9.33 18.58 8.33
N THR A 107 8.53 17.87 9.13
CA THR A 107 7.37 17.08 8.63
C THR A 107 6.07 17.63 9.15
N GLY A 108 5.15 17.95 8.24
CA GLY A 108 3.75 18.13 8.62
C GLY A 108 3.08 16.84 9.13
N THR A 109 1.86 17.03 9.66
CA THR A 109 0.64 16.18 9.68
C THR A 109 0.65 14.68 10.05
N TRP A 110 1.80 14.00 10.20
CA TRP A 110 1.89 12.54 10.39
C TRP A 110 2.27 12.14 11.82
N CYS A 111 1.45 11.32 12.48
CA CYS A 111 1.80 10.69 13.76
C CYS A 111 2.37 9.29 13.54
N TRP A 112 3.47 8.96 14.23
CA TRP A 112 4.09 7.64 14.19
C TRP A 112 4.75 7.25 15.52
N ILE A 113 6.01 7.61 15.75
CA ILE A 113 6.77 7.31 16.98
C ILE A 113 7.12 8.63 17.68
N LYS A 114 6.93 8.69 19.00
CA LYS A 114 7.28 9.87 19.81
C LYS A 114 8.76 10.20 19.66
N SER A 115 9.07 11.48 19.43
CA SER A 115 10.45 11.97 19.37
C SER A 115 11.07 12.27 20.74
N SER A 116 10.30 12.19 21.83
CA SER A 116 10.79 12.34 23.20
C SER A 116 11.51 11.09 23.73
N LEU A 117 11.55 10.00 22.96
CA LEU A 117 12.29 8.78 23.26
C LEU A 117 13.79 8.97 23.05
N SER A 118 14.60 8.15 23.73
CA SER A 118 16.03 8.08 23.45
C SER A 118 16.24 7.69 21.98
N ARG A 119 17.27 8.23 21.32
CA ARG A 119 17.51 7.99 19.89
C ARG A 119 17.63 6.49 19.56
N SER A 120 18.28 5.71 20.43
CA SER A 120 18.40 4.26 20.27
C SER A 120 17.04 3.57 20.35
N ASP A 121 16.19 3.96 21.28
CA ASP A 121 14.86 3.39 21.44
C ASP A 121 13.94 3.81 20.29
N GLN A 122 14.03 5.07 19.85
CA GLN A 122 13.28 5.56 18.69
C GLN A 122 13.64 4.75 17.43
N ILE A 123 14.93 4.53 17.16
CA ILE A 123 15.38 3.71 16.02
C ILE A 123 14.87 2.27 16.16
N LEU A 124 15.00 1.66 17.34
CA LEU A 124 14.52 0.31 17.60
C LEU A 124 13.00 0.18 17.35
N TRP A 125 12.22 1.14 17.86
CA TRP A 125 10.78 1.17 17.66
C TRP A 125 10.40 1.47 16.21
N MET A 126 11.15 2.29 15.47
CA MET A 126 10.93 2.50 14.03
C MET A 126 11.20 1.23 13.21
N ILE A 127 12.25 0.47 13.56
CA ILE A 127 12.57 -0.80 12.88
C ILE A 127 11.48 -1.83 13.15
N THR A 128 11.11 -2.01 14.42
CA THR A 128 10.09 -2.99 14.83
C THR A 128 8.69 -2.64 14.31
N SER A 129 8.29 -1.36 14.35
CA SER A 129 6.96 -0.89 13.93
C SER A 129 6.74 -0.80 12.42
N GLY A 130 7.70 -1.22 11.59
CA GLY A 130 7.46 -1.39 10.17
C GLY A 130 8.68 -1.33 9.28
N LYS A 131 9.72 -0.56 9.61
CA LYS A 131 10.87 -0.35 8.70
C LYS A 131 11.68 -1.63 8.47
N GLY A 132 11.82 -2.48 9.48
CA GLY A 132 12.47 -3.78 9.32
C GLY A 132 11.70 -4.70 8.38
N LEU A 133 10.37 -4.76 8.55
CA LEU A 133 9.49 -5.57 7.71
C LEU A 133 9.44 -5.06 6.25
N GLU A 134 9.46 -3.73 6.07
CA GLU A 134 9.58 -3.06 4.78
C GLU A 134 10.86 -3.54 4.05
N LEU A 135 12.03 -3.47 4.71
CA LEU A 135 13.31 -3.91 4.13
C LEU A 135 13.32 -5.41 3.79
N VAL A 136 12.80 -6.27 4.68
CA VAL A 136 12.69 -7.71 4.42
C VAL A 136 11.82 -7.97 3.19
N SER A 137 10.70 -7.25 3.05
CA SER A 137 9.81 -7.39 1.90
C SER A 137 10.50 -7.01 0.59
N TYR A 138 11.38 -5.99 0.59
CA TYR A 138 12.15 -5.59 -0.59
C TYR A 138 13.13 -6.68 -1.02
N PHE A 139 13.83 -7.25 -0.04
CA PHE A 139 14.80 -8.30 -0.31
C PHE A 139 14.13 -9.56 -0.88
N VAL A 140 13.05 -10.03 -0.24
CA VAL A 140 12.31 -11.21 -0.69
C VAL A 140 11.77 -11.00 -2.10
N THR A 141 11.12 -9.87 -2.37
CA THR A 141 10.51 -9.62 -3.68
C THR A 141 11.53 -9.42 -4.79
N CYS A 142 12.67 -8.78 -4.50
CA CYS A 142 13.79 -8.67 -5.44
C CYS A 142 14.31 -10.06 -5.86
N ILE A 143 14.56 -10.95 -4.89
CA ILE A 143 15.00 -12.33 -5.17
C ILE A 143 13.95 -13.06 -6.02
N MET A 144 12.68 -12.97 -5.65
CA MET A 144 11.60 -13.62 -6.41
C MET A 144 11.54 -13.08 -7.85
N PHE A 145 11.66 -11.77 -8.05
CA PHE A 145 11.66 -11.16 -9.37
C PHE A 145 12.82 -11.65 -10.24
N LEU A 146 14.05 -11.63 -9.72
CA LEU A 146 15.24 -12.14 -10.42
C LEU A 146 15.09 -13.61 -10.77
N TYR A 147 14.54 -14.41 -9.84
CA TYR A 147 14.29 -15.83 -10.04
C TYR A 147 13.27 -16.08 -11.15
N LEU A 148 12.13 -15.37 -11.14
CA LEU A 148 11.09 -15.45 -12.17
C LEU A 148 11.60 -15.01 -13.55
N LYS A 149 12.35 -13.92 -13.62
CA LYS A 149 12.99 -13.45 -14.87
C LYS A 149 14.00 -14.45 -15.39
N GLY A 150 14.86 -14.98 -14.53
CA GLY A 150 15.82 -16.02 -14.88
C GLY A 150 15.13 -17.30 -15.38
N TYR A 151 14.04 -17.71 -14.73
CA TYR A 151 13.23 -18.85 -15.13
C TYR A 151 12.57 -18.64 -16.50
N MET A 152 11.98 -17.47 -16.75
CA MET A 152 11.41 -17.12 -18.05
C MET A 152 12.45 -17.04 -19.16
N TRP A 153 13.61 -16.44 -18.90
CA TRP A 153 14.70 -16.36 -19.88
C TRP A 153 15.22 -17.75 -20.27
N ARG A 154 15.42 -18.62 -19.28
CA ARG A 154 15.79 -20.03 -19.53
C ARG A 154 14.70 -20.78 -20.29
N GLN A 155 13.43 -20.56 -19.95
CA GLN A 155 12.32 -21.16 -20.68
C GLN A 155 12.25 -20.67 -22.13
N LYS A 156 12.36 -19.36 -22.40
CA LYS A 156 12.36 -18.79 -23.76
C LYS A 156 13.47 -19.39 -24.62
N LYS A 157 14.65 -19.63 -24.05
CA LYS A 157 15.76 -20.32 -24.72
C LYS A 157 15.43 -21.79 -25.04
N ARG A 158 14.69 -22.49 -24.18
CA ARG A 158 14.22 -23.88 -24.40
C ARG A 158 12.96 -23.95 -25.28
N PHE A 159 12.24 -22.83 -25.46
CA PHE A 159 10.97 -22.73 -26.18
C PHE A 159 11.13 -22.79 -27.70
N ASN A 160 12.37 -22.77 -28.22
CA ASN A 160 12.61 -22.99 -29.65
C ASN A 160 12.23 -24.42 -30.12
N GLN A 161 11.72 -25.29 -29.23
CA GLN A 161 11.42 -26.69 -29.56
C GLN A 161 10.13 -27.30 -29.00
N ARG A 162 9.35 -26.68 -28.09
CA ARG A 162 8.09 -27.33 -27.61
C ARG A 162 6.95 -26.35 -27.32
N ARG A 163 5.81 -26.63 -27.97
CA ARG A 163 4.49 -26.00 -27.87
C ARG A 163 3.89 -26.25 -26.47
N PHE A 164 4.20 -25.40 -25.50
CA PHE A 164 3.45 -25.35 -24.24
C PHE A 164 2.12 -24.61 -24.47
N ASN A 165 1.04 -25.11 -23.89
CA ASN A 165 -0.33 -24.61 -24.08
C ASN A 165 -0.43 -23.08 -23.89
N ASP A 166 -0.97 -22.40 -24.90
CA ASP A 166 -1.16 -20.93 -24.98
C ASP A 166 -1.87 -20.36 -23.74
N VAL A 167 -2.76 -21.14 -23.10
CA VAL A 167 -3.47 -20.77 -21.86
C VAL A 167 -2.52 -20.57 -20.67
N SER A 168 -1.54 -21.46 -20.48
CA SER A 168 -0.57 -21.36 -19.37
C SER A 168 0.39 -20.18 -19.53
N LEU A 169 0.66 -19.79 -20.78
CA LEU A 169 1.51 -18.66 -21.11
C LEU A 169 0.77 -17.32 -20.90
N ARG A 170 -0.53 -17.28 -21.19
CA ARG A 170 -1.40 -16.12 -20.95
C ARG A 170 -1.62 -15.84 -19.45
N LEU A 171 -1.90 -16.86 -18.63
CA LEU A 171 -1.96 -16.69 -17.17
C LEU A 171 -0.63 -16.14 -16.62
N ARG A 172 0.49 -16.67 -17.11
CA ARG A 172 1.83 -16.27 -16.66
C ARG A 172 2.20 -14.83 -17.01
N ALA A 173 1.74 -14.31 -18.15
CA ALA A 173 1.95 -12.92 -18.53
C ALA A 173 1.09 -11.94 -17.69
N GLU A 174 -0.11 -12.36 -17.30
CA GLU A 174 -0.98 -11.58 -16.42
C GLU A 174 -0.42 -11.54 -14.99
N ASP A 175 0.08 -12.67 -14.49
CA ASP A 175 0.73 -12.76 -13.18
C ASP A 175 2.07 -11.98 -13.12
N GLU A 176 2.77 -11.83 -14.25
CA GLU A 176 3.98 -10.99 -14.35
C GLU A 176 3.67 -9.50 -14.06
N ASN A 177 2.48 -9.02 -14.47
CA ASN A 177 2.09 -7.62 -14.25
C ASN A 177 1.93 -7.29 -12.76
N TYR A 178 1.48 -8.23 -11.94
CA TYR A 178 1.37 -8.04 -10.49
C TYR A 178 2.76 -7.93 -9.83
N LEU A 179 3.78 -8.60 -10.35
CA LEU A 179 5.16 -8.46 -9.88
C LEU A 179 5.73 -7.06 -10.19
N TYR A 180 5.44 -6.50 -11.37
CA TYR A 180 5.83 -5.13 -11.69
C TYR A 180 5.12 -4.10 -10.83
N LEU A 181 3.84 -4.33 -10.50
CA LEU A 181 3.11 -3.45 -9.58
C LEU A 181 3.80 -3.38 -8.22
N TRP A 182 4.22 -4.53 -7.68
CA TRP A 182 4.97 -4.55 -6.43
C TRP A 182 6.33 -3.85 -6.56
N LEU A 183 7.06 -4.08 -7.65
CA LEU A 183 8.34 -3.40 -7.90
C LEU A 183 8.18 -1.88 -7.98
N ILE A 184 7.22 -1.38 -8.75
CA ILE A 184 6.90 0.06 -8.84
C ILE A 184 6.49 0.59 -7.46
N GLY A 185 5.66 -0.15 -6.74
CA GLY A 185 5.25 0.19 -5.38
C GLY A 185 6.44 0.33 -4.41
N TYR A 186 7.48 -0.47 -4.57
CA TYR A 186 8.71 -0.38 -3.78
C TYR A 186 9.63 0.75 -4.22
N CYS A 187 9.78 0.99 -5.53
CA CYS A 187 10.51 2.16 -6.02
C CYS A 187 9.92 3.48 -5.49
N LEU A 188 8.59 3.56 -5.42
CA LEU A 188 7.90 4.74 -4.88
C LEU A 188 8.11 4.92 -3.36
N ARG A 189 8.43 3.84 -2.64
CA ARG A 189 8.68 3.84 -1.19
C ARG A 189 10.14 4.11 -0.81
N ILE A 190 11.05 4.15 -1.79
CA ILE A 190 12.48 4.34 -1.53
C ILE A 190 12.77 5.67 -0.82
N TRP A 191 11.98 6.71 -1.09
CA TRP A 191 12.12 8.03 -0.48
C TRP A 191 11.93 8.01 1.04
N GLY A 192 10.88 7.32 1.53
CA GLY A 192 10.64 7.14 2.97
C GLY A 192 11.66 6.20 3.64
N THR A 193 12.32 5.32 2.87
CA THR A 193 13.43 4.51 3.37
C THR A 193 14.73 5.33 3.45
N LEU A 194 15.04 6.13 2.43
CA LEU A 194 16.19 7.03 2.41
C LEU A 194 16.15 7.98 3.59
N ARG A 195 14.98 8.53 3.90
CA ARG A 195 14.76 9.37 5.07
C ARG A 195 15.10 8.65 6.38
N PHE A 196 14.67 7.40 6.55
CA PHE A 196 15.01 6.59 7.71
C PHE A 196 16.53 6.38 7.83
N PHE A 197 17.21 6.07 6.72
CA PHE A 197 18.67 5.93 6.72
C PHE A 197 19.39 7.24 7.04
N LEU A 198 18.89 8.38 6.56
CA LEU A 198 19.43 9.69 6.93
C LEU A 198 19.23 9.98 8.43
N PHE A 199 18.07 9.63 8.98
CA PHE A 199 17.82 9.74 10.41
C PHE A 199 18.78 8.86 11.23
N VAL A 200 19.00 7.61 10.82
CA VAL A 200 19.96 6.72 11.51
C VAL A 200 21.40 7.23 11.38
N SER A 201 21.81 7.66 10.18
CA SER A 201 23.18 8.06 9.86
C SER A 201 23.57 9.47 10.32
N GLY A 202 22.60 10.34 10.58
CA GLY A 202 22.87 11.73 10.96
C GLY A 202 23.45 11.85 12.36
N ASN A 203 24.78 11.86 12.48
CA ASN A 203 25.47 12.24 13.72
C ASN A 203 25.16 13.69 14.08
N SER A 204 24.82 13.93 15.34
CA SER A 204 24.53 15.24 15.94
C SER A 204 25.79 16.14 16.06
N SER A 205 26.66 16.16 15.06
CA SER A 205 27.96 16.85 15.14
C SER A 205 28.06 18.13 14.31
N ASN A 206 27.09 18.44 13.45
CA ASN A 206 27.10 19.70 12.71
C ASN A 206 25.68 20.27 12.67
N GLY A 207 25.40 21.23 13.56
CA GLY A 207 24.17 22.01 13.63
C GLY A 207 23.96 22.90 12.39
N LYS A 208 23.86 22.29 11.21
CA LYS A 208 23.26 22.90 10.04
C LYS A 208 21.84 22.35 9.90
N PRO A 209 20.85 23.22 9.70
CA PRO A 209 19.46 22.80 9.63
C PRO A 209 19.34 21.89 8.41
N PHE A 210 19.03 20.63 8.68
CA PHE A 210 18.81 19.59 7.69
C PHE A 210 17.48 19.84 6.95
N THR A 211 17.11 21.09 6.69
CA THR A 211 15.76 21.53 6.35
C THR A 211 15.43 21.30 4.89
N ASP A 212 16.32 21.66 3.96
CA ASP A 212 15.93 21.69 2.54
C ASP A 212 15.85 20.27 1.94
N ILE A 213 16.81 19.40 2.27
CA ILE A 213 16.84 18.01 1.81
C ILE A 213 15.75 17.20 2.48
N SER A 214 15.54 17.38 3.79
CA SER A 214 14.45 16.66 4.47
C SER A 214 13.10 17.11 3.94
N PHE A 215 12.86 18.41 3.75
CA PHE A 215 11.63 18.97 3.18
C PHE A 215 11.34 18.41 1.78
N ALA A 216 12.36 18.39 0.90
CA ALA A 216 12.23 17.76 -0.41
C ALA A 216 11.91 16.26 -0.31
N LEU A 217 12.53 15.53 0.62
CA LEU A 217 12.24 14.11 0.85
C LEU A 217 10.83 13.89 1.40
N VAL A 218 10.30 14.77 2.26
CA VAL A 218 8.90 14.70 2.74
C VAL A 218 7.92 14.84 1.59
N HIS A 219 8.18 15.77 0.68
CA HIS A 219 7.34 15.97 -0.50
C HIS A 219 7.40 14.79 -1.47
N LEU A 220 8.60 14.25 -1.70
CA LEU A 220 8.79 13.06 -2.54
C LEU A 220 8.17 11.81 -1.92
N GLU A 221 8.24 11.66 -0.61
CA GLU A 221 7.56 10.60 0.15
C GLU A 221 6.03 10.71 0.01
N SER A 222 5.49 11.92 0.22
CA SER A 222 4.06 12.21 0.07
C SER A 222 3.56 11.95 -1.36
N PHE A 223 4.36 12.31 -2.36
CA PHE A 223 4.09 12.03 -3.77
C PHE A 223 4.11 10.53 -4.04
N GLY A 224 5.14 9.82 -3.57
CA GLY A 224 5.30 8.38 -3.74
C GLY A 224 4.14 7.58 -3.16
N ASP A 225 3.71 7.91 -1.94
CA ASP A 225 2.57 7.23 -1.31
C ASP A 225 1.25 7.47 -2.05
N SER A 226 1.05 8.68 -2.58
CA SER A 226 -0.12 9.02 -3.38
C SER A 226 -0.11 8.30 -4.74
N SER A 227 1.05 8.25 -5.40
CA SER A 227 1.25 7.52 -6.65
C SER A 227 1.01 6.02 -6.49
N LYS A 228 1.41 5.41 -5.36
CA LYS A 228 1.19 3.98 -5.11
C LYS A 228 -0.30 3.62 -5.11
N ALA A 229 -1.13 4.45 -4.47
CA ALA A 229 -2.58 4.28 -4.46
C ALA A 229 -3.15 4.41 -5.88
N PHE A 230 -2.67 5.39 -6.64
CA PHE A 230 -3.08 5.63 -8.02
C PHE A 230 -2.73 4.47 -8.97
N PHE A 231 -1.50 3.96 -8.93
CA PHE A 231 -1.09 2.82 -9.77
C PHE A 231 -1.86 1.54 -9.41
N THR A 232 -2.11 1.31 -8.13
CA THR A 232 -2.93 0.18 -7.68
C THR A 232 -4.35 0.30 -8.27
N PHE A 233 -4.94 1.48 -8.19
CA PHE A 233 -6.27 1.76 -8.76
C PHE A 233 -6.31 1.55 -10.28
N ILE A 234 -5.35 2.12 -11.02
CA ILE A 234 -5.26 1.94 -12.48
C ILE A 234 -5.18 0.45 -12.85
N LEU A 235 -4.37 -0.32 -12.14
CA LEU A 235 -4.19 -1.72 -12.44
C LEU A 235 -5.48 -2.52 -12.25
N PHE A 236 -6.18 -2.31 -11.14
CA PHE A 236 -7.46 -2.97 -10.87
C PHE A 236 -8.57 -2.55 -11.84
N CYS A 237 -8.65 -1.27 -12.20
CA CYS A 237 -9.73 -0.78 -13.05
C CYS A 237 -9.48 -1.01 -14.55
N ILE A 238 -8.23 -0.93 -15.02
CA ILE A 238 -7.90 -0.90 -16.45
C ILE A 238 -7.25 -2.20 -16.92
N ALA A 239 -6.32 -2.75 -16.13
CA ALA A 239 -5.48 -3.88 -16.54
C ALA A 239 -6.08 -5.25 -16.17
N ASP A 240 -6.86 -5.34 -15.08
CA ASP A 240 -7.51 -6.59 -14.72
C ASP A 240 -8.71 -6.89 -15.64
N LYS A 241 -8.54 -7.90 -16.51
CA LYS A 241 -9.54 -8.27 -17.52
C LYS A 241 -10.83 -8.77 -16.88
N THR A 242 -10.74 -9.46 -15.74
CA THR A 242 -11.90 -10.00 -15.01
C THR A 242 -12.78 -8.86 -14.50
N THR A 243 -12.18 -7.89 -13.82
CA THR A 243 -12.88 -6.71 -13.32
C THR A 243 -13.40 -5.85 -14.46
N ARG A 244 -12.62 -5.68 -15.54
CA ARG A 244 -13.08 -4.97 -16.74
C ARG A 244 -14.29 -5.63 -17.39
N GLN A 245 -14.29 -6.97 -17.53
CA GLN A 245 -15.45 -7.68 -18.09
C GLN A 245 -16.68 -7.59 -17.18
N LEU A 246 -16.51 -7.63 -15.85
CA LEU A 246 -17.60 -7.45 -14.90
C LEU A 246 -18.15 -6.01 -14.92
N LEU A 247 -17.28 -5.00 -14.99
CA LEU A 247 -17.66 -3.59 -15.13
C LEU A 247 -18.38 -3.34 -16.45
N LEU A 248 -17.83 -3.81 -17.56
CA LEU A 248 -18.45 -3.70 -18.89
C LEU A 248 -19.80 -4.43 -18.93
N ASN A 249 -19.90 -5.64 -18.35
CA ASN A 249 -21.17 -6.36 -18.29
C ASN A 249 -22.22 -5.61 -17.45
N LYS A 250 -21.84 -4.99 -16.33
CA LYS A 250 -22.75 -4.15 -15.53
C LYS A 250 -23.14 -2.87 -16.26
N ILE A 251 -22.20 -2.19 -16.91
CA ILE A 251 -22.47 -0.96 -17.68
C ILE A 251 -23.35 -1.26 -18.91
N CYS A 252 -23.08 -2.34 -19.64
CA CYS A 252 -23.88 -2.78 -20.79
C CYS A 252 -25.29 -3.22 -20.36
N ARG A 253 -25.46 -3.93 -19.23
CA ARG A 253 -26.79 -4.24 -18.69
C ARG A 253 -27.55 -2.99 -18.27
N ARG A 254 -26.86 -2.01 -17.68
CA ARG A 254 -27.46 -0.72 -17.30
C ARG A 254 -27.87 0.10 -18.52
N ARG A 255 -27.10 0.06 -19.60
CA ARG A 255 -27.41 0.71 -20.88
C ARG A 255 -28.60 0.05 -21.58
N ARG A 256 -28.67 -1.28 -21.59
CA ARG A 256 -29.79 -2.03 -22.18
C ARG A 256 -31.10 -1.78 -21.43
N GLY A 257 -31.08 -1.76 -20.10
CA GLY A 257 -32.26 -1.41 -19.31
C GLY A 257 -32.72 0.05 -19.50
N TYR A 258 -31.79 0.97 -19.76
CA TYR A 258 -32.14 2.37 -20.09
C TYR A 258 -32.75 2.50 -21.49
N GLU A 259 -32.27 1.73 -22.48
CA GLU A 259 -32.84 1.68 -23.83
C GLU A 259 -34.25 1.07 -23.86
N GLU A 260 -34.49 0.01 -23.07
CA GLU A 260 -35.83 -0.59 -22.90
C GLU A 260 -36.83 0.40 -22.26
N ILE A 261 -36.40 1.15 -21.24
CA ILE A 261 -37.24 2.19 -20.60
C ILE A 261 -37.52 3.34 -21.58
N LEU A 262 -36.53 3.78 -22.36
CA LEU A 262 -36.72 4.81 -23.39
C LEU A 262 -37.67 4.38 -24.50
N GLN A 263 -37.65 3.10 -24.92
CA GLN A 263 -38.63 2.57 -25.86
C GLN A 263 -40.04 2.52 -25.25
N SER A 264 -40.17 2.19 -23.96
CA SER A 264 -41.48 2.20 -23.28
C SER A 264 -42.06 3.61 -23.10
N CYS A 265 -41.22 4.63 -22.96
CA CYS A 265 -41.67 6.03 -22.84
C CYS A 265 -41.97 6.69 -24.19
N ASN A 266 -41.39 6.19 -25.29
CA ASN A 266 -41.63 6.70 -26.65
C ASN A 266 -42.75 5.94 -27.39
N ALA A 267 -43.32 4.90 -26.79
CA ALA A 267 -44.53 4.27 -27.30
C ALA A 267 -45.71 5.20 -26.99
N GLU A 268 -46.10 6.02 -27.97
CA GLU A 268 -47.36 6.77 -27.91
C GLU A 268 -48.53 5.82 -27.63
N PRO A 269 -49.48 6.18 -26.74
CA PRO A 269 -50.70 5.43 -26.58
C PRO A 269 -51.50 5.55 -27.88
N ASN A 270 -51.59 4.45 -28.65
CA ASN A 270 -52.56 4.34 -29.72
C ASN A 270 -53.95 4.56 -29.11
N ASN A 271 -54.53 5.70 -29.45
CA ASN A 271 -55.83 6.14 -29.02
C ASN A 271 -56.86 5.38 -29.89
N ASP A 272 -57.12 4.12 -29.53
CA ASP A 272 -58.23 3.35 -30.11
C ASP A 272 -59.55 3.85 -29.52
N ASN A 273 -60.06 4.93 -30.13
CA ASN A 273 -61.46 5.29 -30.08
C ASN A 273 -62.23 4.30 -30.96
N SER A 274 -62.85 3.29 -30.36
CA SER A 274 -63.96 2.53 -30.95
C SER A 274 -65.15 2.51 -30.00
N PHE A 275 -65.90 3.62 -30.02
CA PHE A 275 -67.33 3.60 -29.74
C PHE A 275 -68.04 3.68 -31.08
N ASP A 276 -68.98 2.74 -31.24
CA ASP A 276 -70.01 2.57 -32.27
C ASP A 276 -69.61 1.96 -33.63
#